data_AF-A0A831RSF1-F1
#
_entry.id   AF-A0A831RSF1-F1
#
_cell.length_a   1.000
_cell.length_b   1.000
_cell.length_c   1.000
_cell.angle_alpha   90.00
_cell.angle_beta   90.00
_cell.angle_gamma   90.00
#
_symmetry.space_group_name_H-M   'P 1'
#
loop_
_entity.id
_entity.type
_entity.pdbx_description
1 polymer ?
#
loop_
_entity_poly.entity_id
_entity_poly.type
_entity_poly.pdbx_seq_one_letter_code
_entity_poly.pdbx_strand_id
1 'polypeptide(L)'
;MSDLVKRAKTFATSAHQRINHRRKYTQQPYEVHLRSVANLVKEIGGDEQMIAAAWLHDTVEDTPATYHDIEEAFGTDVAQLVYELTDISKPGDGNRITRKALDRNHLASGSPRAQTIKLADLIDNARDICKHDRNFAQVYLSEMAALLDVLQKGNGELMRRARKILQKCMDELGMPAIHPPPEFSTTSSSTDALGFSRRRVQRLFSEAFTAKDIAEPLPSFDADRDGQEIRKLMQEAGLQVAGVRDRGMVSGYIRSSDLEEAEGPCLAQARGFQADQLIYGDANLSDVILILSRHDHCFVSILNAVTGVITRADMEKPIVRMWLFGIITMLEIRFTELIREDWPNDTWMEKCTPSRLEKARALLDERHRRGAQHIELLDCLQLADKSYLLAQDQEFLHQFGFKSKTQADQAIRAMESLRNNLAHGQSITTQDWPQIVRMSQRFLAGDQD
;
A
#
# COMPACT_ATOMS: atom_id res chain seq x y z
N MET A 1 -29.37 1.15 33.49
CA MET A 1 -28.47 0.43 32.56
C MET A 1 -29.21 -0.81 32.16
N SER A 2 -29.53 -0.95 30.88
CA SER A 2 -30.34 -2.07 30.37
C SER A 2 -29.59 -3.39 30.42
N ASP A 3 -30.32 -4.48 30.19
CA ASP A 3 -29.75 -5.82 30.17
C ASP A 3 -28.66 -5.96 29.09
N LEU A 4 -28.89 -5.41 27.89
CA LEU A 4 -27.93 -5.39 26.78
C LEU A 4 -26.59 -4.77 27.20
N VAL A 5 -26.61 -3.56 27.78
CA VAL A 5 -25.39 -2.85 28.19
C VAL A 5 -24.67 -3.56 29.34
N LYS A 6 -25.41 -4.18 30.27
CA LYS A 6 -24.82 -4.98 31.36
C LYS A 6 -24.10 -6.21 30.82
N ARG A 7 -24.70 -6.91 29.86
CA ARG A 7 -24.11 -8.08 29.20
C ARG A 7 -22.87 -7.69 28.40
N ALA A 8 -22.93 -6.62 27.59
CA ALA A 8 -21.80 -6.10 26.83
C ALA A 8 -20.61 -5.71 27.73
N LYS A 9 -20.88 -4.96 28.82
CA LYS A 9 -19.87 -4.63 29.83
C LYS A 9 -19.20 -5.88 30.39
N THR A 10 -19.99 -6.87 30.80
CA THR A 10 -19.48 -8.10 31.43
C THR A 10 -18.64 -8.91 30.46
N PHE A 11 -19.09 -9.03 29.22
CA PHE A 11 -18.38 -9.73 28.15
C PHE A 11 -17.03 -9.07 27.85
N ALA A 12 -17.03 -7.76 27.55
CA ALA A 12 -15.79 -7.03 27.22
C ALA A 12 -14.79 -7.05 28.38
N THR A 13 -15.28 -6.78 29.60
CA THR A 13 -14.43 -6.81 30.80
C THR A 13 -13.78 -8.19 30.97
N SER A 14 -14.54 -9.26 30.80
CA SER A 14 -14.03 -10.63 30.93
C SER A 14 -13.05 -10.98 29.80
N ALA A 15 -13.33 -10.60 28.56
CA ALA A 15 -12.47 -10.86 27.39
C ALA A 15 -11.09 -10.21 27.56
N HIS A 16 -11.04 -8.92 27.90
CA HIS A 16 -9.79 -8.20 28.13
C HIS A 16 -9.06 -8.66 29.40
N GLN A 17 -9.78 -9.08 30.46
CA GLN A 17 -9.16 -9.64 31.66
C GLN A 17 -8.47 -11.00 31.40
N ARG A 18 -9.03 -11.86 30.55
CA ARG A 18 -8.46 -13.19 30.23
C ARG A 18 -7.07 -13.10 29.60
N ILE A 19 -6.81 -12.05 28.83
CA ILE A 19 -5.50 -11.76 28.22
C ILE A 19 -4.65 -10.80 29.07
N ASN A 20 -5.07 -10.49 30.30
CA ASN A 20 -4.43 -9.53 31.20
C ASN A 20 -4.17 -8.16 30.54
N HIS A 21 -5.10 -7.69 29.72
CA HIS A 21 -4.97 -6.42 29.00
C HIS A 21 -5.00 -5.24 29.98
N ARG A 22 -3.95 -4.42 29.95
CA ARG A 22 -3.77 -3.21 30.77
C ARG A 22 -3.47 -2.01 29.89
N ARG A 23 -3.82 -0.83 30.38
CA ARG A 23 -3.40 0.44 29.78
C ARG A 23 -1.88 0.55 29.75
N LYS A 24 -1.33 0.88 28.59
CA LYS A 24 0.12 0.96 28.33
C LYS A 24 0.86 1.82 29.38
N TYR A 25 0.32 2.98 29.74
CA TYR A 25 1.01 3.95 30.59
C TYR A 25 0.63 3.88 32.08
N THR A 26 -0.65 3.69 32.38
CA THR A 26 -1.15 3.73 33.77
C THR A 26 -1.20 2.35 34.43
N GLN A 27 -1.02 1.28 33.66
CA GLN A 27 -1.16 -0.12 34.11
C GLN A 27 -2.53 -0.47 34.72
N GLN A 28 -3.51 0.42 34.58
CA GLN A 28 -4.88 0.19 35.01
C GLN A 28 -5.52 -0.90 34.12
N PRO A 29 -6.49 -1.67 34.66
CA PRO A 29 -7.25 -2.62 33.87
C PRO A 29 -7.87 -1.94 32.64
N TYR A 30 -7.85 -2.61 31.49
CA TYR A 30 -8.39 -2.03 30.24
C TYR A 30 -9.88 -1.64 30.34
N GLU A 31 -10.64 -2.24 31.27
CA GLU A 31 -12.01 -1.83 31.61
C GLU A 31 -12.16 -0.32 31.85
N VAL A 32 -11.13 0.34 32.39
CA VAL A 32 -11.18 1.80 32.62
C VAL A 32 -11.36 2.57 31.31
N HIS A 33 -10.72 2.13 30.22
CA HIS A 33 -10.94 2.68 28.88
C HIS A 33 -12.38 2.52 28.43
N LEU A 34 -12.83 1.26 28.40
CA LEU A 34 -14.12 0.86 27.85
C LEU A 34 -15.25 1.60 28.59
N ARG A 35 -15.10 1.75 29.91
CA ARG A 35 -16.02 2.53 30.74
C ARG A 35 -16.04 4.01 30.38
N SER A 36 -14.87 4.61 30.14
CA SER A 36 -14.74 6.02 29.77
C SER A 36 -15.43 6.29 28.44
N VAL A 37 -15.14 5.49 27.40
CA VAL A 37 -15.75 5.59 26.08
C VAL A 37 -17.28 5.41 26.15
N ALA A 38 -17.75 4.36 26.83
CA ALA A 38 -19.18 4.12 26.99
C ALA A 38 -19.91 5.25 27.76
N ASN A 39 -19.25 5.85 28.76
CA ASN A 39 -19.81 6.98 29.50
C ASN A 39 -19.91 8.24 28.63
N LEU A 40 -18.91 8.52 27.79
CA LEU A 40 -18.95 9.64 26.85
C LEU A 40 -20.09 9.50 25.84
N VAL A 41 -20.27 8.30 25.28
CA VAL A 41 -21.38 8.00 24.36
C VAL A 41 -22.73 8.15 25.05
N LYS A 42 -22.84 7.69 26.30
CA LYS A 42 -24.06 7.86 27.10
C LYS A 42 -24.35 9.33 27.42
N GLU A 43 -23.33 10.12 27.73
CA GLU A 43 -23.46 11.55 28.06
C GLU A 43 -24.10 12.34 26.92
N ILE A 44 -23.75 12.01 25.67
CA ILE A 44 -24.29 12.68 24.47
C ILE A 44 -25.64 12.10 24.00
N GLY A 45 -26.26 11.21 24.78
CA GLY A 45 -27.57 10.63 24.48
C GLY A 45 -27.55 9.44 23.52
N GLY A 46 -26.42 8.71 23.43
CA GLY A 46 -26.36 7.48 22.64
C GLY A 46 -27.34 6.42 23.13
N ASP A 47 -27.94 5.68 22.20
CA ASP A 47 -28.86 4.59 22.51
C ASP A 47 -28.16 3.37 23.12
N GLU A 48 -28.95 2.37 23.53
CA GLU A 48 -28.42 1.21 24.26
C GLU A 48 -27.45 0.38 23.41
N GLN A 49 -27.67 0.26 22.10
CA GLN A 49 -26.79 -0.45 21.19
C GLN A 49 -25.48 0.31 20.98
N MET A 50 -25.50 1.64 20.90
CA MET A 50 -24.29 2.47 20.83
C MET A 50 -23.46 2.34 22.10
N ILE A 51 -24.11 2.36 23.27
CA ILE A 51 -23.41 2.19 24.55
C ILE A 51 -22.84 0.77 24.66
N ALA A 52 -23.57 -0.25 24.20
CA ALA A 52 -23.09 -1.63 24.14
C ALA A 52 -21.88 -1.77 23.19
N ALA A 53 -21.96 -1.22 21.98
CA ALA A 53 -20.86 -1.22 21.01
C ALA A 53 -19.64 -0.44 21.55
N ALA A 54 -19.84 0.66 22.28
CA ALA A 54 -18.74 1.38 22.94
C ALA A 54 -18.01 0.52 23.99
N TRP A 55 -18.70 -0.38 24.69
CA TRP A 55 -18.04 -1.36 25.57
C TRP A 55 -17.27 -2.43 24.77
N LEU A 56 -17.70 -2.73 23.55
CA LEU A 56 -17.21 -3.84 22.73
C LEU A 56 -16.22 -3.42 21.62
N HIS A 57 -15.98 -2.14 21.41
CA HIS A 57 -15.33 -1.64 20.19
C HIS A 57 -13.95 -2.26 19.91
N ASP A 58 -13.14 -2.51 20.95
CA ASP A 58 -11.81 -3.12 20.82
C ASP A 58 -11.83 -4.66 20.93
N THR A 59 -12.98 -5.28 21.16
CA THR A 59 -13.01 -6.71 21.52
C THR A 59 -12.58 -7.61 20.38
N VAL A 60 -12.92 -7.27 19.13
CA VAL A 60 -12.52 -8.04 17.94
C VAL A 60 -11.06 -7.79 17.56
N GLU A 61 -10.54 -6.59 17.84
CA GLU A 61 -9.14 -6.23 17.54
C GLU A 61 -8.16 -6.84 18.54
N ASP A 62 -8.47 -6.72 19.83
CA ASP A 62 -7.50 -6.97 20.90
C ASP A 62 -7.67 -8.33 21.59
N THR A 63 -8.76 -9.03 21.34
CA THR A 63 -9.07 -10.30 22.01
C THR A 63 -9.38 -11.41 21.00
N PRO A 64 -9.36 -12.69 21.40
CA PRO A 64 -9.75 -13.79 20.51
C PRO A 64 -11.23 -13.80 20.09
N ALA A 65 -12.06 -12.88 20.58
CA ALA A 65 -13.46 -12.79 20.20
C ALA A 65 -13.59 -12.40 18.72
N THR A 66 -14.52 -13.05 18.03
CA THR A 66 -14.79 -12.83 16.61
C THR A 66 -16.04 -11.99 16.42
N TYR A 67 -16.20 -11.42 15.22
CA TYR A 67 -17.46 -10.76 14.82
C TYR A 67 -18.68 -11.67 15.05
N HIS A 68 -18.55 -12.97 14.78
CA HIS A 68 -19.63 -13.94 14.95
C HIS A 68 -20.03 -14.09 16.42
N ASP A 69 -19.06 -14.11 17.35
CA ASP A 69 -19.32 -14.16 18.79
C ASP A 69 -20.11 -12.92 19.27
N ILE A 70 -19.82 -11.75 18.69
CA ILE A 70 -20.52 -10.50 18.99
C ILE A 70 -21.96 -10.54 18.43
N GLU A 71 -22.13 -11.00 17.20
CA GLU A 71 -23.44 -11.12 16.57
C GLU A 71 -24.35 -12.10 17.31
N GLU A 72 -23.84 -13.28 17.67
CA GLU A 72 -24.59 -14.28 18.42
C GLU A 72 -25.02 -13.76 19.81
N ALA A 73 -24.11 -13.06 20.50
CA ALA A 73 -24.38 -12.58 21.85
C ALA A 73 -25.25 -11.32 21.91
N PHE A 74 -25.12 -10.38 20.96
CA PHE A 74 -25.69 -9.03 21.07
C PHE A 74 -26.58 -8.62 19.90
N GLY A 75 -26.66 -9.44 18.87
CA GLY A 75 -27.45 -9.19 17.65
C GLY A 75 -26.71 -8.35 16.61
N THR A 76 -27.24 -8.39 15.38
CA THR A 76 -26.63 -7.80 14.19
C THR A 76 -26.41 -6.29 14.31
N ASP A 77 -27.31 -5.54 14.94
CA ASP A 77 -27.17 -4.08 15.10
C ASP A 77 -25.91 -3.68 15.89
N VAL A 78 -25.60 -4.43 16.96
CA VAL A 78 -24.41 -4.18 17.80
C VAL A 78 -23.16 -4.69 17.08
N ALA A 79 -23.23 -5.86 16.45
CA ALA A 79 -22.12 -6.42 15.68
C ALA A 79 -21.70 -5.50 14.52
N GLN A 80 -22.67 -4.96 13.78
CA GLN A 80 -22.42 -4.02 12.69
C GLN A 80 -21.69 -2.76 13.18
N LEU A 81 -22.10 -2.19 14.33
CA LEU A 81 -21.40 -1.05 14.92
C LEU A 81 -19.97 -1.41 15.33
N VAL A 82 -19.74 -2.60 15.90
CA VAL A 82 -18.40 -3.06 16.27
C VAL A 82 -17.53 -3.26 15.02
N TYR A 83 -18.08 -3.84 13.95
CA TYR A 83 -17.38 -4.00 12.67
C TYR A 83 -16.99 -2.65 12.06
N GLU A 84 -17.90 -1.67 12.04
CA GLU A 84 -17.62 -0.32 11.56
C GLU A 84 -16.52 0.40 12.35
N LEU A 85 -16.30 0.01 13.61
CA LEU A 85 -15.28 0.55 14.49
C LEU A 85 -13.94 -0.18 14.40
N THR A 86 -13.95 -1.41 13.88
CA THR A 86 -12.79 -2.30 13.82
C THR A 86 -11.86 -1.93 12.67
N ASP A 87 -10.56 -1.79 12.93
CA ASP A 87 -9.50 -1.64 11.92
C ASP A 87 -9.57 -2.86 10.97
N ILE A 88 -9.84 -2.59 9.69
CA ILE A 88 -9.92 -3.62 8.65
C ILE A 88 -8.55 -3.93 8.05
N SER A 89 -7.57 -3.05 8.30
CA SER A 89 -6.23 -3.20 7.79
C SER A 89 -5.51 -4.35 8.47
N LYS A 90 -4.82 -5.16 7.68
CA LYS A 90 -3.98 -6.25 8.12
C LYS A 90 -2.52 -5.81 8.05
N PRO A 91 -1.62 -6.43 8.83
CA PRO A 91 -0.19 -6.14 8.73
C PRO A 91 0.39 -6.19 7.31
N GLY A 92 -0.22 -6.98 6.40
CA GLY A 92 0.13 -7.10 4.99
C GLY A 92 -0.44 -6.01 4.05
N ASP A 93 -1.33 -5.12 4.49
CA ASP A 93 -1.96 -4.09 3.64
C ASP A 93 -1.06 -2.85 3.39
N GLY A 94 0.26 -3.05 3.36
CA GLY A 94 1.25 -1.99 3.12
C GLY A 94 1.80 -1.34 4.38
N ASN A 95 2.45 -0.18 4.24
CA ASN A 95 3.10 0.53 5.35
C ASN A 95 2.08 1.15 6.33
N ARG A 96 2.54 1.68 7.48
CA ARG A 96 1.65 2.25 8.52
C ARG A 96 0.71 3.32 7.96
N ILE A 97 1.17 4.15 7.02
CA ILE A 97 0.37 5.21 6.40
C ILE A 97 -0.74 4.59 5.54
N THR A 98 -0.42 3.58 4.73
CA THR A 98 -1.39 2.86 3.90
C THR A 98 -2.46 2.17 4.74
N ARG A 99 -2.04 1.45 5.79
CA ARG A 99 -2.97 0.77 6.72
C ARG A 99 -3.91 1.76 7.41
N LYS A 100 -3.36 2.85 7.94
CA LYS A 100 -4.18 3.90 8.56
C LYS A 100 -5.07 4.65 7.56
N ALA A 101 -4.71 4.72 6.29
CA ALA A 101 -5.59 5.23 5.25
C ALA A 101 -6.77 4.29 4.95
N LEU A 102 -6.55 2.95 4.97
CA LEU A 102 -7.62 1.96 4.83
C LEU A 102 -8.59 2.02 6.01
N ASP A 103 -8.07 2.01 7.24
CA ASP A 103 -8.88 2.12 8.46
C ASP A 103 -9.66 3.45 8.49
N ARG A 104 -9.03 4.55 8.07
CA ARG A 104 -9.69 5.86 7.93
C ARG A 104 -10.84 5.82 6.92
N ASN A 105 -10.64 5.20 5.75
CA ASN A 105 -11.69 5.08 4.73
C ASN A 105 -12.85 4.20 5.18
N HIS A 106 -12.57 3.15 5.95
CA HIS A 106 -13.57 2.32 6.60
C HIS A 106 -14.41 3.14 7.58
N LEU A 107 -13.77 3.85 8.50
CA LEU A 107 -14.44 4.75 9.45
C LEU A 107 -15.21 5.89 8.77
N ALA A 108 -14.70 6.43 7.66
CA ALA A 108 -15.39 7.44 6.85
C ALA A 108 -16.72 6.91 6.27
N SER A 109 -16.71 5.64 5.86
CA SER A 109 -17.87 4.95 5.31
C SER A 109 -18.88 4.53 6.39
N GLY A 110 -18.42 4.39 7.64
CA GLY A 110 -19.22 4.02 8.80
C GLY A 110 -20.42 4.93 9.07
N SER A 111 -21.35 4.42 9.88
CA SER A 111 -22.58 5.11 10.25
C SER A 111 -22.31 6.31 11.17
N PRO A 112 -23.23 7.30 11.24
CA PRO A 112 -23.18 8.38 12.23
C PRO A 112 -22.98 7.89 13.67
N ARG A 113 -23.54 6.73 13.99
CA ARG A 113 -23.48 6.08 15.31
C ARG A 113 -22.06 5.54 15.58
N ALA A 114 -21.47 4.81 14.65
CA ALA A 114 -20.09 4.33 14.77
C ALA A 114 -19.09 5.50 14.84
N GLN A 115 -19.22 6.51 13.98
CA GLN A 115 -18.36 7.70 14.03
C GLN A 115 -18.45 8.44 15.37
N THR A 116 -19.64 8.49 15.98
CA THR A 116 -19.82 9.06 17.33
C THR A 116 -19.06 8.28 18.39
N ILE A 117 -19.06 6.95 18.32
CA ILE A 117 -18.30 6.09 19.25
C ILE A 117 -16.79 6.29 19.02
N LYS A 118 -16.33 6.36 17.77
CA LYS A 118 -14.91 6.60 17.46
C LYS A 118 -14.42 7.95 17.97
N LEU A 119 -15.25 9.00 17.92
CA LEU A 119 -14.92 10.30 18.53
C LEU A 119 -14.72 10.20 20.05
N ALA A 120 -15.53 9.39 20.74
CA ALA A 120 -15.38 9.16 22.18
C ALA A 120 -14.08 8.40 22.51
N ASP A 121 -13.75 7.38 21.71
CA ASP A 121 -12.48 6.64 21.77
C ASP A 121 -11.27 7.59 21.61
N LEU A 122 -11.24 8.38 20.52
CA LEU A 122 -10.16 9.34 20.26
C LEU A 122 -9.97 10.35 21.40
N ILE A 123 -11.06 10.85 21.99
CA ILE A 123 -11.00 11.77 23.14
C ILE A 123 -10.30 11.13 24.34
N ASP A 124 -10.64 9.88 24.65
CA ASP A 124 -10.10 9.18 25.81
C ASP A 124 -8.62 8.81 25.60
N ASN A 125 -8.29 8.30 24.42
CA ASN A 125 -6.92 7.93 24.05
C ASN A 125 -6.00 9.16 23.97
N ALA A 126 -6.46 10.30 23.41
CA ALA A 126 -5.68 11.53 23.39
C ALA A 126 -5.32 12.02 24.81
N ARG A 127 -6.26 11.96 25.76
CA ARG A 127 -6.02 12.38 27.15
C ARG A 127 -4.94 11.56 27.84
N ASP A 128 -4.91 10.24 27.59
CA ASP A 128 -3.91 9.34 28.16
C ASP A 128 -2.54 9.53 27.48
N ILE A 129 -2.51 9.51 26.14
CA ILE A 129 -1.26 9.58 25.36
C ILE A 129 -0.56 10.93 25.54
N CYS A 130 -1.26 12.07 25.41
CA CYS A 130 -0.62 13.39 25.51
C CYS A 130 0.04 13.61 26.89
N LYS A 131 -0.53 13.02 27.94
CA LYS A 131 -0.04 13.17 29.32
C LYS A 131 1.19 12.31 29.60
N HIS A 132 1.32 11.16 28.93
CA HIS A 132 2.25 10.12 29.33
C HIS A 132 3.36 9.81 28.31
N ASP A 133 3.17 10.11 27.02
CA ASP A 133 4.15 9.81 25.97
C ASP A 133 4.24 10.95 24.94
N ARG A 134 5.06 11.97 25.23
CA ARG A 134 5.22 13.15 24.35
C ARG A 134 5.78 12.80 22.96
N ASN A 135 6.56 11.73 22.83
CA ASN A 135 7.16 11.33 21.56
C ASN A 135 6.12 10.65 20.67
N PHE A 136 5.35 9.72 21.22
CA PHE A 136 4.28 9.06 20.46
C PHE A 136 3.08 9.99 20.23
N ALA A 137 2.82 10.94 21.13
CA ALA A 137 1.73 11.90 21.01
C ALA A 137 1.77 12.67 19.68
N GLN A 138 2.94 13.04 19.16
CA GLN A 138 3.04 13.75 17.88
C GLN A 138 2.48 12.91 16.71
N VAL A 139 2.80 11.62 16.70
CA VAL A 139 2.32 10.69 15.67
C VAL A 139 0.82 10.47 15.82
N TYR A 140 0.37 10.20 17.05
CA TYR A 140 -1.04 9.97 17.35
C TYR A 140 -1.92 11.19 17.03
N LEU A 141 -1.48 12.41 17.36
CA LEU A 141 -2.25 13.64 17.09
C LEU A 141 -2.36 13.92 15.59
N SER A 142 -1.33 13.59 14.81
CA SER A 142 -1.37 13.67 13.35
C SER A 142 -2.37 12.67 12.75
N GLU A 143 -2.40 11.44 13.28
CA GLU A 143 -3.38 10.42 12.89
C GLU A 143 -4.81 10.80 13.31
N MET A 144 -4.97 11.34 14.53
CA MET A 144 -6.24 11.85 15.05
C MET A 144 -6.78 12.99 14.19
N ALA A 145 -5.94 13.96 13.79
CA ALA A 145 -6.34 15.07 12.92
C ALA A 145 -6.94 14.55 11.60
N ALA A 146 -6.23 13.63 10.93
CA ALA A 146 -6.71 13.03 9.68
C ALA A 146 -8.02 12.23 9.85
N LEU A 147 -8.25 11.61 11.01
CA LEU A 147 -9.52 10.94 11.31
C LEU A 147 -10.66 11.96 11.51
N LEU A 148 -10.43 13.06 12.22
CA LEU A 148 -11.46 14.08 12.44
C LEU A 148 -11.97 14.73 11.16
N ASP A 149 -11.18 14.72 10.07
CA ASP A 149 -11.58 15.22 8.77
C ASP A 149 -12.65 14.34 8.10
N VAL A 150 -12.66 13.04 8.40
CA VAL A 150 -13.61 12.09 7.79
C VAL A 150 -14.77 11.69 8.71
N LEU A 151 -14.67 11.97 10.01
CA LEU A 151 -15.70 11.65 11.01
C LEU A 151 -16.85 12.70 11.07
N GLN A 152 -17.20 13.34 9.95
CA GLN A 152 -18.16 14.46 9.91
C GLN A 152 -19.61 14.06 10.21
N LYS A 153 -19.95 12.76 10.17
CA LYS A 153 -21.29 12.26 10.47
C LYS A 153 -21.51 12.05 11.97
N GLY A 154 -20.44 12.06 12.78
CA GLY A 154 -20.50 11.85 14.22
C GLY A 154 -21.16 13.01 14.99
N ASN A 155 -21.40 12.80 16.28
CA ASN A 155 -22.00 13.81 17.14
C ASN A 155 -21.17 15.11 17.19
N GLY A 156 -21.80 16.25 16.88
CA GLY A 156 -21.13 17.54 16.81
C GLY A 156 -20.52 18.05 18.12
N GLU A 157 -21.06 17.66 19.29
CA GLU A 157 -20.47 18.01 20.59
C GLU A 157 -19.18 17.22 20.85
N LEU A 158 -19.17 15.91 20.58
CA LEU A 158 -17.93 15.13 20.67
C LEU A 158 -16.90 15.60 19.64
N MET A 159 -17.30 15.95 18.42
CA MET A 159 -16.40 16.53 17.42
C MET A 159 -15.72 17.81 17.93
N ARG A 160 -16.49 18.73 18.54
CA ARG A 160 -15.93 19.94 19.17
C ARG A 160 -14.97 19.61 20.31
N ARG A 161 -15.30 18.66 21.18
CA ARG A 161 -14.44 18.23 22.28
C ARG A 161 -13.14 17.58 21.77
N ALA A 162 -13.22 16.74 20.75
CA ALA A 162 -12.06 16.10 20.12
C ALA A 162 -11.12 17.14 19.51
N ARG A 163 -11.64 18.08 18.70
CA ARG A 163 -10.85 19.18 18.14
C ARG A 163 -10.21 20.06 19.22
N LYS A 164 -10.92 20.35 20.32
CA LYS A 164 -10.39 21.13 21.44
C LYS A 164 -9.23 20.41 22.14
N ILE A 165 -9.33 19.09 22.34
CA ILE A 165 -8.26 18.30 22.94
C ILE A 165 -7.07 18.19 22.00
N LEU A 166 -7.30 17.95 20.70
CA LEU A 166 -6.26 17.95 19.68
C LEU A 166 -5.47 19.25 19.69
N GLN A 167 -6.15 20.40 19.59
CA GLN A 167 -5.51 21.71 19.60
C GLN A 167 -4.72 21.94 20.90
N LYS A 168 -5.33 21.66 22.06
CA LYS A 168 -4.68 21.83 23.36
C LYS A 168 -3.40 20.99 23.46
N CYS A 169 -3.44 19.72 23.06
CA CYS A 169 -2.26 18.85 23.10
C CYS A 169 -1.17 19.34 22.14
N MET A 170 -1.54 19.78 20.92
CA MET A 170 -0.59 20.30 19.95
C MET A 170 0.11 21.56 20.47
N ASP A 171 -0.63 22.47 21.10
CA ASP A 171 -0.09 23.69 21.72
C ASP A 171 0.89 23.36 22.85
N GLU A 172 0.54 22.43 23.75
CA GLU A 172 1.41 21.96 24.84
C GLU A 172 2.68 21.24 24.34
N LEU A 173 2.65 20.70 23.13
CA LEU A 173 3.78 20.02 22.49
C LEU A 173 4.58 20.92 21.54
N GLY A 174 4.14 22.16 21.29
CA GLY A 174 4.80 23.09 20.35
C GLY A 174 4.76 22.62 18.89
N MET A 175 3.73 21.86 18.51
CA MET A 175 3.56 21.38 17.13
C MET A 175 3.06 22.51 16.23
N PRO A 176 3.52 22.60 14.96
CA PRO A 176 2.95 23.54 14.00
C PRO A 176 1.47 23.23 13.76
N ALA A 177 0.68 24.25 13.43
CA ALA A 177 -0.73 24.07 13.06
C ALA A 177 -0.81 23.09 11.88
N ILE A 178 -1.55 21.99 12.05
CA ILE A 178 -1.84 21.05 10.97
C ILE A 178 -2.87 21.77 10.09
N HIS A 179 -2.43 22.30 8.95
CA HIS A 179 -3.34 22.76 7.92
C HIS A 179 -4.07 21.54 7.33
N PRO A 180 -5.39 21.62 7.11
CA PRO A 180 -6.07 20.59 6.34
C PRO A 180 -5.39 20.50 4.95
N PRO A 181 -5.27 19.30 4.37
CA PRO A 181 -4.87 19.19 2.96
C PRO A 181 -5.82 20.05 2.11
N PRO A 182 -5.33 20.64 1.00
CA PRO A 182 -6.16 21.50 0.15
C PRO A 182 -7.45 20.77 -0.25
N GLU A 183 -8.56 21.48 -0.14
CA GLU A 183 -9.91 20.96 -0.34
C GLU A 183 -10.01 20.23 -1.69
N PHE A 184 -10.44 18.96 -1.66
CA PHE A 184 -10.92 18.28 -2.86
C PHE A 184 -12.13 19.07 -3.40
N SER A 185 -11.89 19.87 -4.42
CA SER A 185 -12.92 20.50 -5.23
C SER A 185 -13.86 19.41 -5.75
N THR A 186 -15.08 19.40 -5.21
CA THR A 186 -16.21 18.63 -5.74
C THR A 186 -16.67 19.26 -7.06
N THR A 187 -15.89 19.04 -8.11
CA THR A 187 -16.31 19.20 -9.50
C THR A 187 -15.92 17.94 -10.25
N SER A 188 -16.51 16.81 -9.83
CA SER A 188 -16.53 15.62 -10.67
C SER A 188 -17.41 15.91 -11.88
N SER A 189 -16.79 16.07 -13.04
CA SER A 189 -17.48 15.90 -14.33
C SER A 189 -18.11 14.51 -14.35
N SER A 190 -19.33 14.46 -14.87
CA SER A 190 -20.31 13.38 -14.81
C SER A 190 -19.97 12.11 -15.62
N THR A 191 -18.86 11.44 -15.34
CA THR A 191 -18.52 10.15 -15.98
C THR A 191 -18.42 8.94 -15.03
N ASP A 192 -18.61 9.14 -13.72
CA ASP A 192 -18.34 8.12 -12.69
C ASP A 192 -19.54 7.19 -12.33
N ALA A 193 -20.48 6.98 -13.27
CA ALA A 193 -21.72 6.22 -13.01
C ALA A 193 -21.55 4.69 -12.96
N LEU A 194 -20.36 4.15 -13.26
CA LEU A 194 -20.12 2.68 -13.37
C LEU A 194 -19.00 2.13 -12.47
N GLY A 195 -18.45 2.92 -11.54
CA GLY A 195 -17.51 2.41 -10.54
C GLY A 195 -16.13 1.99 -11.06
N PHE A 196 -15.75 2.39 -12.27
CA PHE A 196 -14.40 2.25 -12.83
C PHE A 196 -13.56 3.50 -12.56
N SER A 197 -13.45 3.90 -11.29
CA SER A 197 -12.51 4.96 -10.95
C SER A 197 -11.10 4.55 -11.41
N ARG A 198 -10.42 5.43 -12.14
CA ARG A 198 -9.06 5.24 -12.62
C ARG A 198 -8.10 4.75 -11.52
N ARG A 199 -8.25 5.29 -10.30
CA ARG A 199 -7.50 4.88 -9.11
C ARG A 199 -7.78 3.43 -8.70
N ARG A 200 -9.01 2.96 -8.91
CA ARG A 200 -9.41 1.55 -8.69
C ARG A 200 -8.73 0.63 -9.69
N VAL A 201 -8.63 1.01 -10.97
CA VAL A 201 -7.96 0.18 -11.99
C VAL A 201 -6.45 0.11 -11.74
N GLN A 202 -5.81 1.23 -11.42
CA GLN A 202 -4.40 1.27 -11.05
C GLN A 202 -4.12 0.43 -9.80
N ARG A 203 -5.00 0.51 -8.78
CA ARG A 203 -4.95 -0.29 -7.56
C ARG A 203 -5.12 -1.79 -7.83
N LEU A 204 -6.16 -2.16 -8.58
CA LEU A 204 -6.42 -3.56 -8.95
C LEU A 204 -5.23 -4.15 -9.71
N PHE A 205 -4.57 -3.36 -10.56
CA PHE A 205 -3.44 -3.80 -11.35
C PHE A 205 -2.13 -3.87 -10.54
N SER A 206 -1.92 -2.97 -9.56
CA SER A 206 -0.78 -3.04 -8.64
C SER A 206 -0.91 -4.15 -7.59
N GLU A 207 -2.13 -4.53 -7.23
CA GLU A 207 -2.45 -5.55 -6.21
C GLU A 207 -2.77 -6.93 -6.82
N ALA A 208 -2.84 -7.05 -8.15
CA ALA A 208 -3.19 -8.30 -8.84
C ALA A 208 -2.14 -9.41 -8.69
N PHE A 209 -0.86 -9.03 -8.53
CA PHE A 209 0.27 -9.96 -8.48
C PHE A 209 1.22 -9.60 -7.35
N THR A 210 1.68 -10.64 -6.67
CA THR A 210 2.52 -10.58 -5.48
C THR A 210 3.80 -11.39 -5.69
N ALA A 211 4.76 -11.22 -4.78
CA ALA A 211 6.03 -11.93 -4.80
C ALA A 211 5.85 -13.45 -4.88
N LYS A 212 4.89 -14.02 -4.15
CA LYS A 212 4.61 -15.47 -4.18
C LYS A 212 4.17 -15.98 -5.56
N ASP A 213 3.56 -15.13 -6.39
CA ASP A 213 3.03 -15.54 -7.70
C ASP A 213 4.16 -15.75 -8.73
N ILE A 214 5.35 -15.24 -8.42
CA ILE A 214 6.54 -15.35 -9.27
C ILE A 214 7.73 -15.97 -8.54
N ALA A 215 7.63 -16.24 -7.24
CA ALA A 215 8.69 -16.89 -6.48
C ALA A 215 8.87 -18.33 -6.92
N GLU A 216 10.11 -18.73 -7.10
CA GLU A 216 10.47 -20.14 -7.16
C GLU A 216 10.73 -20.66 -5.74
N PRO A 217 10.45 -21.93 -5.44
CA PRO A 217 10.87 -22.54 -4.19
C PRO A 217 12.37 -22.35 -4.00
N LEU A 218 12.82 -22.13 -2.76
CA LEU A 218 14.24 -22.12 -2.42
C LEU A 218 14.65 -23.52 -1.94
N PRO A 219 15.30 -24.35 -2.78
CA PRO A 219 15.83 -25.63 -2.31
C PRO A 219 16.82 -25.38 -1.18
N SER A 220 16.79 -26.22 -0.14
CA SER A 220 17.66 -26.04 1.02
C SER A 220 18.30 -27.34 1.48
N PHE A 221 19.52 -27.22 2.00
CA PHE A 221 20.35 -28.34 2.45
C PHE A 221 20.70 -28.17 3.92
N ASP A 222 20.86 -29.29 4.63
CA ASP A 222 21.28 -29.28 6.04
C ASP A 222 22.70 -28.72 6.20
N ALA A 223 22.90 -27.90 7.22
CA ALA A 223 24.10 -27.11 7.44
C ALA A 223 25.40 -27.92 7.55
N ASP A 224 25.32 -29.19 7.94
CA ASP A 224 26.44 -30.12 8.11
C ASP A 224 26.84 -30.86 6.83
N ARG A 225 26.04 -30.76 5.75
CA ARG A 225 26.36 -31.39 4.46
C ARG A 225 27.59 -30.77 3.81
N ASP A 226 28.37 -31.60 3.13
CA ASP A 226 29.58 -31.20 2.44
C ASP A 226 29.29 -30.26 1.25
N GLY A 227 30.06 -29.16 1.16
CA GLY A 227 29.89 -28.15 0.12
C GLY A 227 30.10 -28.66 -1.31
N GLN A 228 30.97 -29.66 -1.53
CA GLN A 228 31.20 -30.22 -2.87
C GLN A 228 30.03 -31.09 -3.33
N GLU A 229 29.43 -31.86 -2.40
CA GLU A 229 28.21 -32.62 -2.67
C GLU A 229 27.07 -31.67 -3.08
N ILE A 230 26.86 -30.60 -2.32
CA ILE A 230 25.82 -29.61 -2.63
C ILE A 230 26.10 -28.92 -3.96
N ARG A 231 27.36 -28.55 -4.25
CA ARG A 231 27.72 -27.95 -5.55
C ARG A 231 27.30 -28.83 -6.71
N LYS A 232 27.59 -30.14 -6.63
CA LYS A 232 27.19 -31.09 -7.66
C LYS A 232 25.67 -31.13 -7.82
N LEU A 233 24.91 -31.22 -6.73
CA LEU A 233 23.45 -31.20 -6.75
C LEU A 233 22.89 -29.89 -7.34
N MET A 234 23.47 -28.75 -6.98
CA MET A 234 23.09 -27.46 -7.54
C MET A 234 23.39 -27.36 -9.03
N GLN A 235 24.53 -27.90 -9.50
CA GLN A 235 24.88 -27.94 -10.92
C GLN A 235 23.93 -28.84 -11.71
N GLU A 236 23.64 -30.04 -11.20
CA GLU A 236 22.71 -30.99 -11.83
C GLU A 236 21.28 -30.43 -11.93
N ALA A 237 20.85 -29.68 -10.90
CA ALA A 237 19.53 -29.04 -10.86
C ALA A 237 19.49 -27.63 -11.50
N GLY A 238 20.62 -27.12 -12.00
CA GLY A 238 20.72 -25.77 -12.58
C GLY A 238 20.48 -24.63 -11.58
N LEU A 239 20.65 -24.88 -10.29
CA LEU A 239 20.44 -23.89 -9.22
C LEU A 239 21.62 -22.93 -9.13
N GLN A 240 21.31 -21.63 -9.04
CA GLN A 240 22.30 -20.58 -8.76
C GLN A 240 22.43 -20.28 -7.26
N VAL A 241 21.38 -20.60 -6.50
CA VAL A 241 21.25 -20.29 -5.08
C VAL A 241 20.46 -21.39 -4.38
N ALA A 242 20.84 -21.69 -3.14
CA ALA A 242 20.15 -22.63 -2.26
C ALA A 242 20.16 -22.12 -0.82
N GLY A 243 19.15 -22.47 -0.03
CA GLY A 243 19.08 -22.20 1.40
C GLY A 243 19.97 -23.16 2.21
N VAL A 244 20.43 -22.69 3.36
CA VAL A 244 21.14 -23.51 4.35
C VAL A 244 20.24 -23.65 5.58
N ARG A 245 20.03 -24.89 6.00
CA ARG A 245 19.12 -25.26 7.08
C ARG A 245 19.90 -25.60 8.34
N ASP A 246 19.75 -24.78 9.37
CA ASP A 246 20.27 -25.06 10.71
C ASP A 246 19.09 -25.36 11.65
N ARG A 247 19.17 -26.49 12.38
CA ARG A 247 18.12 -26.97 13.29
C ARG A 247 16.71 -26.98 12.69
N GLY A 248 16.60 -27.36 11.41
CA GLY A 248 15.31 -27.47 10.71
C GLY A 248 14.79 -26.15 10.10
N MET A 249 15.46 -25.02 10.33
CA MET A 249 15.07 -23.71 9.80
C MET A 249 16.09 -23.20 8.78
N VAL A 250 15.60 -22.59 7.68
CA VAL A 250 16.49 -21.93 6.71
C VAL A 250 17.02 -20.64 7.33
N SER A 251 18.31 -20.63 7.67
CA SER A 251 18.97 -19.54 8.41
C SER A 251 19.91 -18.70 7.53
N GLY A 252 20.24 -19.21 6.34
CA GLY A 252 21.08 -18.52 5.37
C GLY A 252 20.95 -19.12 3.98
N TYR A 253 21.84 -18.72 3.08
CA TYR A 253 21.90 -19.22 1.72
C TYR A 253 23.33 -19.34 1.20
N ILE A 254 23.52 -20.12 0.15
CA ILE A 254 24.79 -20.32 -0.56
C ILE A 254 24.54 -20.09 -2.05
N ARG A 255 25.50 -19.46 -2.73
CA ARG A 255 25.52 -19.36 -4.19
C ARG A 255 26.41 -20.44 -4.76
N SER A 256 26.15 -20.86 -5.99
CA SER A 256 27.00 -21.85 -6.67
C SER A 256 28.47 -21.42 -6.76
N SER A 257 28.72 -20.11 -6.87
CA SER A 257 30.07 -19.53 -6.86
C SER A 257 30.75 -19.55 -5.48
N ASP A 258 29.99 -19.59 -4.39
CA ASP A 258 30.56 -19.67 -3.03
C ASP A 258 31.11 -21.09 -2.72
N LEU A 259 30.79 -22.08 -3.56
CA LEU A 259 31.20 -23.48 -3.40
C LEU A 259 32.36 -23.91 -4.33
N GLU A 260 32.95 -22.99 -5.10
CA GLU A 260 33.93 -23.34 -6.14
C GLU A 260 35.21 -23.99 -5.60
N GLU A 261 35.64 -23.56 -4.41
CA GLU A 261 36.83 -24.05 -3.69
C GLU A 261 36.48 -24.47 -2.25
N ALA A 262 35.20 -24.73 -1.98
CA ALA A 262 34.74 -25.05 -0.63
C ALA A 262 35.14 -26.47 -0.21
N GLU A 263 35.68 -26.59 1.00
CA GLU A 263 35.90 -27.86 1.71
C GLU A 263 35.12 -27.86 3.02
N GLY A 264 34.50 -29.01 3.34
CA GLY A 264 33.77 -29.20 4.59
C GLY A 264 32.30 -28.71 4.56
N PRO A 265 31.69 -28.52 5.75
CA PRO A 265 30.26 -28.24 5.86
C PRO A 265 29.83 -26.93 5.20
N CYS A 266 28.71 -26.97 4.47
CA CYS A 266 28.17 -25.83 3.72
C CYS A 266 27.82 -24.61 4.60
N LEU A 267 27.60 -24.82 5.91
CA LEU A 267 27.41 -23.74 6.87
C LEU A 267 28.58 -22.75 6.86
N ALA A 268 29.81 -23.22 6.65
CA ALA A 268 30.99 -22.37 6.65
C ALA A 268 31.02 -21.39 5.46
N GLN A 269 30.30 -21.71 4.38
CA GLN A 269 30.17 -20.87 3.19
C GLN A 269 28.82 -20.14 3.13
N ALA A 270 27.96 -20.34 4.12
CA ALA A 270 26.62 -19.75 4.17
C ALA A 270 26.67 -18.23 4.40
N ARG A 271 25.83 -17.53 3.66
CA ARG A 271 25.55 -16.10 3.79
C ARG A 271 24.28 -15.89 4.61
N GLY A 272 24.30 -14.90 5.48
CA GLY A 272 23.08 -14.45 6.16
C GLY A 272 22.18 -13.65 5.22
N PHE A 273 20.86 -13.83 5.36
CA PHE A 273 19.90 -12.99 4.64
C PHE A 273 19.96 -11.54 5.11
N GLN A 274 20.13 -10.61 4.18
CA GLN A 274 20.06 -9.18 4.50
C GLN A 274 18.59 -8.73 4.57
N ALA A 275 18.28 -7.82 5.49
CA ALA A 275 16.91 -7.33 5.67
C ALA A 275 16.35 -6.64 4.41
N ASP A 276 17.21 -6.05 3.59
CA ASP A 276 16.85 -5.39 2.33
C ASP A 276 16.84 -6.34 1.11
N GLN A 277 17.08 -7.64 1.33
CA GLN A 277 16.92 -8.73 0.36
C GLN A 277 15.69 -9.59 0.64
N LEU A 278 15.01 -9.37 1.76
CA LEU A 278 13.89 -10.18 2.24
C LEU A 278 12.55 -9.45 2.09
N ILE A 279 11.56 -10.15 1.57
CA ILE A 279 10.15 -9.70 1.51
C ILE A 279 9.20 -10.80 1.94
N TYR A 280 8.00 -10.44 2.34
CA TYR A 280 6.92 -11.39 2.53
C TYR A 280 6.29 -11.80 1.20
N GLY A 281 5.69 -12.99 1.14
CA GLY A 281 5.09 -13.52 -0.09
C GLY A 281 3.94 -12.68 -0.66
N ASP A 282 3.29 -11.86 0.16
CA ASP A 282 2.24 -10.93 -0.23
C ASP A 282 2.76 -9.55 -0.69
N ALA A 283 4.07 -9.33 -0.68
CA ALA A 283 4.66 -8.08 -1.17
C ALA A 283 4.41 -7.87 -2.67
N ASN A 284 4.33 -6.62 -3.12
CA ASN A 284 4.02 -6.29 -4.50
C ASN A 284 5.22 -6.51 -5.43
N LEU A 285 4.96 -6.73 -6.73
CA LEU A 285 6.02 -6.88 -7.73
C LEU A 285 6.97 -5.66 -7.81
N SER A 286 6.50 -4.46 -7.47
CA SER A 286 7.34 -3.26 -7.39
C SER A 286 8.47 -3.38 -6.36
N ASP A 287 8.21 -4.04 -5.22
CA ASP A 287 9.20 -4.23 -4.16
C ASP A 287 10.23 -5.28 -4.56
N VAL A 288 9.76 -6.36 -5.19
CA VAL A 288 10.63 -7.36 -5.83
C VAL A 288 11.59 -6.68 -6.82
N ILE A 289 11.04 -5.83 -7.68
CA ILE A 289 11.79 -5.10 -8.70
C ILE A 289 12.85 -4.21 -8.04
N LEU A 290 12.49 -3.50 -6.98
CA LEU A 290 13.41 -2.65 -6.22
C LEU A 290 14.57 -3.46 -5.62
N ILE A 291 14.29 -4.61 -5.01
CA ILE A 291 15.33 -5.46 -4.41
C ILE A 291 16.28 -5.97 -5.49
N LEU A 292 15.76 -6.50 -6.59
CA LEU A 292 16.55 -7.03 -7.69
C LEU A 292 17.37 -5.94 -8.44
N SER A 293 17.09 -4.66 -8.17
CA SER A 293 17.90 -3.52 -8.65
C SER A 293 19.19 -3.31 -7.89
N ARG A 294 19.26 -3.83 -6.66
CA ARG A 294 20.40 -3.70 -5.74
C ARG A 294 21.07 -5.04 -5.47
N HIS A 295 20.31 -6.12 -5.60
CA HIS A 295 20.69 -7.48 -5.25
C HIS A 295 20.45 -8.44 -6.40
N ASP A 296 21.20 -9.54 -6.45
CA ASP A 296 21.00 -10.57 -7.47
C ASP A 296 19.79 -11.47 -7.16
N HIS A 297 19.41 -11.54 -5.88
CA HIS A 297 18.37 -12.41 -5.37
C HIS A 297 17.45 -11.63 -4.43
N CYS A 298 16.16 -11.92 -4.51
CA CYS A 298 15.12 -11.46 -3.61
C CYS A 298 14.53 -12.67 -2.93
N PHE A 299 14.63 -12.76 -1.60
CA PHE A 299 14.18 -13.91 -0.83
C PHE A 299 12.78 -13.67 -0.28
N VAL A 300 11.94 -14.70 -0.39
CA VAL A 300 10.52 -14.61 -0.04
C VAL A 300 10.25 -15.41 1.23
N SER A 301 9.66 -14.73 2.21
CA SER A 301 9.29 -15.25 3.51
C SER A 301 7.78 -15.53 3.58
N ILE A 302 7.42 -16.71 4.10
CA ILE A 302 6.05 -17.10 4.39
C ILE A 302 6.03 -17.58 5.84
N LEU A 303 5.12 -17.02 6.66
CA LEU A 303 5.03 -17.32 8.10
C LEU A 303 6.37 -17.19 8.84
N ASN A 304 7.17 -16.18 8.49
CA ASN A 304 8.51 -15.91 9.02
C ASN A 304 9.57 -16.99 8.70
N ALA A 305 9.33 -17.87 7.72
CA ALA A 305 10.32 -18.78 7.17
C ALA A 305 10.67 -18.38 5.74
N VAL A 306 11.97 -18.33 5.40
CA VAL A 306 12.41 -18.09 4.02
C VAL A 306 12.19 -19.36 3.20
N THR A 307 11.24 -19.30 2.28
CA THR A 307 10.77 -20.47 1.52
C THR A 307 10.96 -20.33 0.02
N GLY A 308 11.12 -19.09 -0.47
CA GLY A 308 11.21 -18.80 -1.90
C GLY A 308 12.34 -17.86 -2.26
N VAL A 309 12.66 -17.84 -3.54
CA VAL A 309 13.61 -16.92 -4.14
C VAL A 309 13.08 -16.41 -5.47
N ILE A 310 13.34 -15.15 -5.75
CA ILE A 310 13.10 -14.51 -7.02
C ILE A 310 14.43 -13.98 -7.53
N THR A 311 14.72 -14.21 -8.79
CA THR A 311 15.91 -13.77 -9.51
C THR A 311 15.51 -12.85 -10.65
N ARG A 312 16.49 -12.26 -11.33
CA ARG A 312 16.22 -11.47 -12.54
C ARG A 312 15.59 -12.29 -13.66
N ALA A 313 15.90 -13.59 -13.76
CA ALA A 313 15.31 -14.45 -14.79
C ALA A 313 13.79 -14.57 -14.63
N ASP A 314 13.29 -14.49 -13.39
CA ASP A 314 11.86 -14.56 -13.09
C ASP A 314 11.08 -13.34 -13.61
N MET A 315 11.77 -12.26 -14.01
CA MET A 315 11.12 -11.11 -14.65
C MET A 315 10.63 -11.41 -16.06
N GLU A 316 11.16 -12.46 -16.69
CA GLU A 316 10.69 -12.93 -17.99
C GLU A 316 9.38 -13.73 -17.88
N LYS A 317 8.90 -14.02 -16.66
CA LYS A 317 7.64 -14.75 -16.46
C LYS A 317 6.46 -13.99 -17.07
N PRO A 318 5.48 -14.69 -17.69
CA PRO A 318 4.34 -14.06 -18.34
C PRO A 318 3.59 -13.05 -17.46
N ILE A 319 3.47 -13.35 -16.16
CA ILE A 319 2.83 -12.48 -15.16
C ILE A 319 3.53 -11.13 -15.06
N VAL A 320 4.86 -11.12 -14.94
CA VAL A 320 5.65 -9.90 -14.84
C VAL A 320 5.62 -9.13 -16.16
N ARG A 321 5.68 -9.82 -17.29
CA ARG A 321 5.59 -9.20 -18.62
C ARG A 321 4.25 -8.50 -18.83
N MET A 322 3.14 -9.18 -18.49
CA MET A 322 1.80 -8.60 -18.55
C MET A 322 1.66 -7.40 -17.61
N TRP A 323 2.19 -7.52 -16.39
CA TRP A 323 2.19 -6.45 -15.42
C TRP A 323 2.98 -5.22 -15.93
N LEU A 324 4.21 -5.38 -16.39
CA LEU A 324 5.00 -4.28 -16.96
C LEU A 324 4.32 -3.62 -18.16
N PHE A 325 3.72 -4.42 -19.05
CA PHE A 325 3.02 -3.90 -20.21
C PHE A 325 1.81 -3.04 -19.82
N GLY A 326 1.04 -3.47 -18.82
CA GLY A 326 -0.09 -2.70 -18.31
C GLY A 326 0.35 -1.40 -17.63
N ILE A 327 1.43 -1.41 -16.83
CA ILE A 327 2.00 -0.19 -16.23
C ILE A 327 2.39 0.83 -17.31
N ILE A 328 3.09 0.40 -18.36
CA ILE A 328 3.49 1.29 -19.46
C ILE A 328 2.26 1.84 -20.20
N THR A 329 1.27 0.99 -20.43
CA THR A 329 0.03 1.40 -21.11
C THR A 329 -0.75 2.44 -20.29
N MET A 330 -0.88 2.23 -18.98
CA MET A 330 -1.54 3.19 -18.10
C MET A 330 -0.80 4.54 -18.04
N LEU A 331 0.54 4.50 -18.08
CA LEU A 331 1.36 5.71 -18.13
C LEU A 331 1.21 6.44 -19.47
N GLU A 332 1.16 5.72 -20.59
CA GLU A 332 0.89 6.30 -21.91
C GLU A 332 -0.50 6.97 -21.98
N ILE A 333 -1.51 6.38 -21.33
CA ILE A 333 -2.84 6.97 -21.16
C ILE A 333 -2.76 8.24 -20.30
N ARG A 334 -2.03 8.22 -19.17
CA ARG A 334 -1.86 9.42 -18.33
C ARG A 334 -1.23 10.57 -19.09
N PHE A 335 -0.22 10.30 -19.91
CA PHE A 335 0.41 11.33 -20.72
C PHE A 335 -0.56 11.96 -21.72
N THR A 336 -1.46 11.16 -22.33
CA THR A 336 -2.51 11.72 -23.18
C THR A 336 -3.39 12.70 -22.40
N GLU A 337 -3.81 12.35 -21.19
CA GLU A 337 -4.72 13.21 -20.41
C GLU A 337 -4.02 14.45 -19.87
N LEU A 338 -2.77 14.33 -19.39
CA LEU A 338 -1.97 15.49 -19.00
C LEU A 338 -1.85 16.49 -20.16
N ILE A 339 -1.60 16.01 -21.38
CA ILE A 339 -1.55 16.89 -22.55
C ILE A 339 -2.90 17.58 -22.80
N ARG A 340 -4.03 16.91 -22.58
CA ARG A 340 -5.37 17.52 -22.71
C ARG A 340 -5.63 18.55 -21.62
N GLU A 341 -5.18 18.28 -20.39
CA GLU A 341 -5.32 19.15 -19.22
C GLU A 341 -4.48 20.43 -19.38
N ASP A 342 -3.21 20.29 -19.76
CA ASP A 342 -2.25 21.39 -19.84
C ASP A 342 -2.42 22.24 -21.12
N TRP A 343 -2.92 21.64 -22.20
CA TRP A 343 -3.12 22.29 -23.50
C TRP A 343 -4.52 22.05 -24.08
N PRO A 344 -5.55 22.71 -23.53
CA PRO A 344 -6.92 22.58 -24.03
C PRO A 344 -7.06 23.11 -25.46
N ASN A 345 -8.13 22.68 -26.16
CA ASN A 345 -8.45 23.04 -27.55
C ASN A 345 -7.32 22.72 -28.55
N ASP A 346 -6.59 21.63 -28.29
CA ASP A 346 -5.47 21.17 -29.10
C ASP A 346 -4.33 22.17 -29.32
N THR A 347 -4.15 23.11 -28.39
CA THR A 347 -3.04 24.09 -28.44
C THR A 347 -1.66 23.41 -28.35
N TRP A 348 -1.59 22.14 -27.93
CA TRP A 348 -0.39 21.31 -27.97
C TRP A 348 0.16 21.13 -29.40
N MET A 349 -0.68 21.25 -30.44
CA MET A 349 -0.24 21.12 -31.83
C MET A 349 0.83 22.16 -32.20
N GLU A 350 0.77 23.36 -31.62
CA GLU A 350 1.75 24.43 -31.85
C GLU A 350 3.13 24.11 -31.27
N LYS A 351 3.19 23.20 -30.30
CA LYS A 351 4.42 22.73 -29.65
C LYS A 351 5.06 21.53 -30.36
N CYS A 352 4.39 21.00 -31.39
CA CYS A 352 4.85 19.86 -32.18
C CYS A 352 5.51 20.31 -33.50
N THR A 353 6.50 19.54 -33.94
CA THR A 353 7.11 19.77 -35.26
C THR A 353 6.17 19.31 -36.37
N PRO A 354 6.20 19.94 -37.58
CA PRO A 354 5.35 19.55 -38.70
C PRO A 354 5.44 18.05 -39.05
N SER A 355 6.66 17.48 -39.01
CA SER A 355 6.89 16.06 -39.30
C SER A 355 6.20 15.12 -38.30
N ARG A 356 6.12 15.49 -37.02
CA ARG A 356 5.40 14.68 -36.01
C ARG A 356 3.90 14.70 -36.24
N LEU A 357 3.35 15.88 -36.54
CA LEU A 357 1.92 16.02 -36.82
C LEU A 357 1.52 15.30 -38.11
N GLU A 358 2.38 15.29 -39.13
CA GLU A 358 2.14 14.54 -40.37
C GLU A 358 2.03 13.04 -40.11
N LYS A 359 2.94 12.46 -39.32
CA LYS A 359 2.87 11.04 -38.93
C LYS A 359 1.60 10.72 -38.14
N ALA A 360 1.23 11.57 -37.19
CA ALA A 360 0.01 11.40 -36.41
C ALA A 360 -1.25 11.46 -37.27
N ARG A 361 -1.31 12.40 -38.24
CA ARG A 361 -2.40 12.51 -39.21
C ARG A 361 -2.50 11.28 -40.10
N ALA A 362 -1.38 10.78 -40.62
CA ALA A 362 -1.37 9.55 -41.42
C ALA A 362 -1.91 8.34 -40.64
N LEU A 363 -1.58 8.24 -39.34
CA LEU A 363 -2.10 7.18 -38.47
C LEU A 363 -3.60 7.36 -38.18
N LEU A 364 -4.06 8.59 -37.98
CA LEU A 364 -5.48 8.91 -37.79
C LEU A 364 -6.30 8.52 -39.02
N ASP A 365 -5.83 8.89 -40.22
CA ASP A 365 -6.47 8.56 -41.49
C ASP A 365 -6.53 7.05 -41.71
N GLU A 366 -5.47 6.31 -41.35
CA GLU A 366 -5.46 4.84 -41.38
C GLU A 366 -6.48 4.24 -40.41
N ARG A 367 -6.58 4.76 -39.17
CA ARG A 367 -7.55 4.26 -38.18
C ARG A 367 -8.99 4.54 -38.59
N HIS A 368 -9.28 5.72 -39.14
CA HIS A 368 -10.58 6.05 -39.70
C HIS A 368 -10.92 5.16 -40.90
N ARG A 369 -9.96 4.87 -41.79
CA ARG A 369 -10.14 3.91 -42.89
C ARG A 369 -10.50 2.50 -42.40
N ARG A 370 -10.00 2.09 -41.23
CA ARG A 370 -10.35 0.80 -40.59
C ARG A 370 -11.64 0.83 -39.77
N GLY A 371 -12.38 1.94 -39.81
CA GLY A 371 -13.69 2.06 -39.15
C GLY A 371 -13.64 2.45 -37.68
N ALA A 372 -12.50 2.91 -37.17
CA ALA A 372 -12.45 3.46 -35.82
C ALA A 372 -13.24 4.77 -35.75
N GLN A 373 -14.17 4.86 -34.80
CA GLN A 373 -14.97 6.06 -34.52
C GLN A 373 -14.52 6.64 -33.19
N HIS A 374 -14.57 7.97 -33.04
CA HIS A 374 -14.20 8.69 -31.81
C HIS A 374 -12.70 8.62 -31.42
N ILE A 375 -11.80 8.65 -32.40
CA ILE A 375 -10.35 8.77 -32.17
C ILE A 375 -9.92 10.19 -32.53
N GLU A 376 -9.13 10.83 -31.68
CA GLU A 376 -8.59 12.16 -31.91
C GLU A 376 -7.13 12.10 -32.39
N LEU A 377 -6.62 13.22 -32.93
CA LEU A 377 -5.24 13.31 -33.41
C LEU A 377 -4.22 13.03 -32.28
N LEU A 378 -4.54 13.45 -31.05
CA LEU A 378 -3.69 13.22 -29.88
C LEU A 378 -3.53 11.72 -29.55
N ASP A 379 -4.57 10.92 -29.77
CA ASP A 379 -4.54 9.45 -29.56
C ASP A 379 -3.66 8.72 -30.60
N CYS A 380 -3.21 9.45 -31.63
CA CYS A 380 -2.29 8.97 -32.66
C CYS A 380 -0.84 9.39 -32.43
N LEU A 381 -0.55 10.22 -31.42
CA LEU A 381 0.83 10.47 -31.00
C LEU A 381 1.45 9.21 -30.38
N GLN A 382 2.72 8.96 -30.68
CA GLN A 382 3.49 7.91 -30.01
C GLN A 382 3.91 8.37 -28.61
N LEU A 383 4.24 7.41 -27.73
CA LEU A 383 4.73 7.68 -26.38
C LEU A 383 5.89 8.69 -26.33
N ALA A 384 6.85 8.57 -27.26
CA ALA A 384 7.98 9.51 -27.36
C ALA A 384 7.56 10.93 -27.79
N ASP A 385 6.51 11.07 -28.60
CA ASP A 385 6.00 12.38 -29.03
C ASP A 385 5.24 13.06 -27.89
N LYS A 386 4.41 12.30 -27.15
CA LYS A 386 3.71 12.79 -25.95
C LYS A 386 4.69 13.24 -24.88
N SER A 387 5.72 12.43 -24.63
CA SER A 387 6.81 12.79 -23.73
C SER A 387 7.54 14.05 -24.15
N TYR A 388 7.82 14.22 -25.44
CA TYR A 388 8.52 15.40 -25.91
C TYR A 388 7.70 16.69 -25.63
N LEU A 389 6.38 16.61 -25.73
CA LEU A 389 5.48 17.71 -25.37
C LEU A 389 5.57 18.00 -23.88
N LEU A 390 5.33 16.99 -23.04
CA LEU A 390 5.31 17.11 -21.59
C LEU A 390 6.67 17.53 -21.00
N ALA A 391 7.79 17.04 -21.52
CA ALA A 391 9.12 17.39 -21.04
C ALA A 391 9.56 18.83 -21.35
N GLN A 392 8.72 19.62 -22.02
CA GLN A 392 8.90 21.08 -22.16
C GLN A 392 8.35 21.84 -20.95
N ASP A 393 7.44 21.22 -20.19
CA ASP A 393 6.85 21.79 -19.00
C ASP A 393 7.67 21.46 -17.75
N GLN A 394 7.89 22.47 -16.90
CA GLN A 394 8.66 22.31 -15.67
C GLN A 394 7.89 21.58 -14.57
N GLU A 395 6.56 21.72 -14.55
CA GLU A 395 5.70 21.04 -13.58
C GLU A 395 5.71 19.52 -13.83
N PHE A 396 5.59 19.09 -15.09
CA PHE A 396 5.80 17.69 -15.47
C PHE A 396 7.18 17.16 -15.04
N LEU A 397 8.26 17.90 -15.28
CA LEU A 397 9.59 17.47 -14.84
C LEU A 397 9.68 17.31 -13.33
N HIS A 398 9.10 18.23 -12.55
CA HIS A 398 9.07 18.17 -11.10
C HIS A 398 8.22 16.99 -10.59
N GLN A 399 6.98 16.88 -11.07
CA GLN A 399 6.00 15.85 -10.71
C GLN A 399 6.54 14.43 -10.94
N PHE A 400 7.24 14.22 -12.07
CA PHE A 400 7.84 12.94 -12.39
C PHE A 400 9.31 12.82 -11.91
N GLY A 401 9.82 13.78 -11.14
CA GLY A 401 11.13 13.75 -10.50
C GLY A 401 12.32 13.75 -11.49
N PHE A 402 12.15 14.37 -12.65
CA PHE A 402 13.20 14.58 -13.64
C PHE A 402 13.95 15.88 -13.36
N LYS A 403 15.27 15.80 -13.29
CA LYS A 403 16.18 16.95 -13.09
C LYS A 403 16.36 17.76 -14.37
N SER A 404 16.06 17.18 -15.53
CA SER A 404 16.20 17.85 -16.82
C SER A 404 15.36 17.17 -17.91
N LYS A 405 15.06 17.91 -18.98
CA LYS A 405 14.44 17.37 -20.20
C LYS A 405 15.20 16.17 -20.77
N THR A 406 16.53 16.24 -20.79
CA THR A 406 17.37 15.14 -21.26
C THR A 406 17.19 13.87 -20.43
N GLN A 407 17.03 14.00 -19.11
CA GLN A 407 16.77 12.85 -18.24
C GLN A 407 15.40 12.23 -18.51
N ALA A 408 14.37 13.07 -18.73
CA ALA A 408 13.04 12.63 -19.11
C ALA A 408 13.06 11.87 -20.46
N ASP A 409 13.68 12.46 -21.48
CA ASP A 409 13.80 11.87 -22.82
C ASP A 409 14.52 10.50 -22.78
N GLN A 410 15.58 10.37 -21.97
CA GLN A 410 16.28 9.09 -21.79
C GLN A 410 15.40 8.02 -21.14
N ALA A 411 14.66 8.39 -20.08
CA ALA A 411 13.76 7.47 -19.40
C ALA A 411 12.63 6.99 -20.32
N ILE A 412 12.08 7.88 -21.15
CA ILE A 412 10.97 7.54 -22.04
C ILE A 412 11.42 6.68 -23.22
N ARG A 413 12.60 6.93 -23.81
CA ARG A 413 13.16 6.03 -24.82
C ARG A 413 13.35 4.62 -24.30
N ALA A 414 13.76 4.48 -23.05
CA ALA A 414 13.87 3.16 -22.43
C ALA A 414 12.54 2.49 -22.18
N MET A 415 11.49 3.24 -21.79
CA MET A 415 10.14 2.66 -21.75
C MET A 415 9.65 2.21 -23.11
N GLU A 416 9.90 2.99 -24.16
CA GLU A 416 9.51 2.62 -25.51
C GLU A 416 10.22 1.33 -25.95
N SER A 417 11.52 1.22 -25.67
CA SER A 417 12.28 0.00 -25.89
C SER A 417 11.70 -1.18 -25.10
N LEU A 418 11.43 -0.99 -23.81
CA LEU A 418 10.83 -2.02 -22.96
C LEU A 418 9.45 -2.46 -23.47
N ARG A 419 8.58 -1.52 -23.83
CA ARG A 419 7.25 -1.78 -24.41
C ARG A 419 7.36 -2.65 -25.66
N ASN A 420 8.29 -2.31 -26.55
CA ASN A 420 8.52 -3.06 -27.78
C ASN A 420 9.05 -4.47 -27.48
N ASN A 421 10.01 -4.61 -26.55
CA ASN A 421 10.54 -5.91 -26.15
C ASN A 421 9.46 -6.80 -25.51
N LEU A 422 8.58 -6.19 -24.69
CA LEU A 422 7.43 -6.86 -24.10
C LEU A 422 6.47 -7.39 -25.17
N ALA A 423 6.10 -6.54 -26.14
CA ALA A 423 5.19 -6.87 -27.24
C ALA A 423 5.74 -7.94 -28.20
N HIS A 424 7.06 -7.99 -28.41
CA HIS A 424 7.70 -8.93 -29.34
C HIS A 424 8.25 -10.21 -28.67
N GLY A 425 7.98 -10.44 -27.39
CA GLY A 425 8.48 -11.64 -26.70
C GLY A 425 10.00 -11.64 -26.47
N GLN A 426 10.66 -10.49 -26.65
CA GLN A 426 12.11 -10.36 -26.50
C GLN A 426 12.50 -10.25 -25.02
N SER A 427 13.76 -10.57 -24.71
CA SER A 427 14.26 -10.47 -23.34
C SER A 427 14.23 -9.03 -22.85
N ILE A 428 13.70 -8.83 -21.65
CA ILE A 428 13.60 -7.52 -20.97
C ILE A 428 14.66 -7.33 -19.89
N THR A 429 15.39 -8.39 -19.54
CA THR A 429 16.41 -8.40 -18.48
C THR A 429 17.80 -7.95 -18.96
N THR A 430 18.00 -7.82 -20.27
CA THR A 430 19.29 -7.46 -20.89
C THR A 430 19.55 -5.96 -21.03
N GLN A 431 18.54 -5.10 -20.85
CA GLN A 431 18.67 -3.64 -20.91
C GLN A 431 17.85 -2.93 -19.80
N ASP A 432 18.50 -1.96 -19.14
CA ASP A 432 17.92 -0.86 -18.34
C ASP A 432 16.91 -1.17 -17.21
N TRP A 433 17.17 -2.23 -16.46
CA TRP A 433 16.49 -2.55 -15.20
C TRP A 433 16.32 -1.36 -14.21
N PRO A 434 17.32 -0.48 -13.99
CA PRO A 434 17.16 0.67 -13.09
C PRO A 434 16.11 1.69 -13.55
N GLN A 435 15.78 1.73 -14.84
CA GLN A 435 14.75 2.62 -15.37
C GLN A 435 13.34 2.04 -15.12
N ILE A 436 13.16 0.72 -15.24
CA ILE A 436 11.92 0.03 -14.86
C ILE A 436 11.54 0.34 -13.41
N VAL A 437 12.50 0.20 -12.50
CA VAL A 437 12.35 0.45 -11.06
C VAL A 437 11.96 1.90 -10.78
N ARG A 438 12.66 2.85 -11.38
CA ARG A 438 12.37 4.28 -11.17
C ARG A 438 11.00 4.67 -11.68
N MET A 439 10.56 4.09 -12.78
CA MET A 439 9.29 4.47 -13.40
C MET A 439 8.09 3.77 -12.78
N SER A 440 8.20 2.50 -12.37
CA SER A 440 7.17 1.85 -11.56
C SER A 440 6.96 2.60 -10.25
N GLN A 441 8.04 3.02 -9.59
CA GLN A 441 7.95 3.81 -8.36
C GLN A 441 7.30 5.18 -8.57
N ARG A 442 7.67 5.92 -9.63
CA ARG A 442 7.14 7.26 -9.89
C ARG A 442 5.69 7.26 -10.35
N PHE A 443 5.29 6.28 -11.17
CA PHE A 443 3.90 6.12 -11.57
C PHE A 443 3.00 5.68 -10.40
N LEU A 444 3.50 4.81 -9.52
CA LEU A 444 2.77 4.40 -8.32
C LEU A 444 2.77 5.47 -7.21
N ALA A 445 3.75 6.36 -7.19
CA ALA A 445 3.83 7.47 -6.24
C ALA A 445 3.15 8.77 -6.73
N GLY A 446 2.99 8.94 -8.04
CA GLY A 446 2.52 10.16 -8.69
C GLY A 446 1.00 10.32 -8.70
N ASP A 447 0.42 10.57 -7.53
CA ASP A 447 -0.92 11.17 -7.35
C ASP A 447 -1.03 11.82 -5.94
N GLN A 448 0.11 12.29 -5.38
CA GLN A 448 0.21 12.82 -4.01
C GLN A 448 0.35 14.35 -3.91
N ASP A 449 0.19 15.09 -4.99
CA ASP A 449 0.13 16.57 -4.94
C ASP A 449 -1.31 17.07 -5.14
#